data_AF-A0A2M7E7M1-F1
#
_entry.id   AF-A0A2M7E7M1-F1
#
_cell.length_a   1.000
_cell.length_b   1.000
_cell.length_c   1.000
_cell.angle_alpha   90.00
_cell.angle_beta   90.00
_cell.angle_gamma   90.00
#
_symmetry.space_group_name_H-M   'P 1'
#
loop_
_entity.id
_entity.type
_entity.pdbx_description
1 polymer ?
#
loop_
_entity_poly.entity_id
_entity_poly.type
_entity_poly.pdbx_seq_one_letter_code
_entity_poly.pdbx_strand_id
1 'polypeptide(L)'
;MKVILLSHAKDQCRERGIKKNIIEETVFNPDQIIEEKEGKKIAQKKIFDEEKKKNYLIRAIFKEENDRRIVITLYKTSKVQKYWRSE
;
A
#
# COMPACT_ATOMS: atom_id res chain seq x y z
N MET A 1 16.69 5.54 -1.25
CA MET A 1 15.56 4.74 -0.74
C MET A 1 15.04 3.75 -1.79
N LYS A 2 14.99 2.44 -1.50
CA LYS A 2 14.54 1.37 -2.43
C LYS A 2 13.33 0.59 -1.89
N VAL A 3 12.41 0.16 -2.76
CA VAL A 3 11.28 -0.73 -2.40
C VAL A 3 11.64 -2.18 -2.71
N ILE A 4 11.49 -3.05 -1.71
CA ILE A 4 11.68 -4.50 -1.85
C ILE A 4 10.35 -5.20 -1.59
N LEU A 5 9.82 -5.90 -2.58
CA LEU A 5 8.61 -6.70 -2.45
C LEU A 5 8.97 -8.13 -2.05
N LEU A 6 8.44 -8.62 -0.93
CA LEU A 6 8.49 -10.04 -0.60
C LEU A 6 7.70 -10.87 -1.61
N SER A 7 8.03 -12.16 -1.74
CA SER A 7 7.39 -13.09 -2.69
C SER A 7 5.86 -13.01 -2.62
N HIS A 8 5.32 -13.10 -1.39
CA HIS A 8 3.88 -12.99 -1.15
C HIS A 8 3.27 -11.67 -1.65
N ALA A 9 3.96 -10.54 -1.47
CA ALA A 9 3.48 -9.25 -1.96
C ALA A 9 3.51 -9.18 -3.50
N LYS A 10 4.49 -9.83 -4.15
CA LYS A 10 4.55 -9.91 -5.62
C LYS A 10 3.37 -10.70 -6.17
N ASP A 11 3.06 -11.85 -5.58
CA ASP A 11 1.91 -12.67 -5.98
C ASP A 11 0.60 -11.90 -5.81
N GLN A 12 0.39 -11.25 -4.66
CA GLN A 12 -0.79 -10.41 -4.41
C GLN A 12 -0.95 -9.28 -5.44
N CYS A 13 0.15 -8.65 -5.85
CA CYS A 13 0.11 -7.60 -6.87
C CYS A 13 -0.27 -8.16 -8.23
N ARG A 14 0.28 -9.31 -8.60
CA ARG A 14 0.01 -9.98 -9.88
C ARG A 14 -1.44 -10.44 -9.96
N GLU A 15 -1.93 -11.13 -8.94
CA GLU A 15 -3.30 -11.63 -8.88
C GLU A 15 -4.36 -10.52 -8.91
N ARG A 16 -4.03 -9.35 -8.36
CA ARG A 16 -4.97 -8.21 -8.24
C ARG A 16 -4.76 -7.14 -9.32
N GLY A 17 -3.85 -7.37 -10.28
CA GLY A 17 -3.56 -6.43 -11.36
C GLY A 17 -3.00 -5.08 -10.89
N ILE A 18 -2.30 -5.06 -9.75
CA ILE A 18 -1.74 -3.82 -9.20
C ILE A 18 -0.42 -3.53 -9.89
N LYS A 19 -0.40 -2.46 -10.68
CA LYS A 19 0.79 -2.02 -11.42
C LYS A 19 1.90 -1.60 -10.46
N LYS A 20 3.14 -1.91 -10.81
CA LYS A 20 4.34 -1.56 -10.02
C LYS A 20 4.41 -0.07 -9.68
N ASN A 21 4.03 0.81 -10.62
CA ASN A 21 4.02 2.25 -10.38
C ASN A 21 3.12 2.65 -9.19
N ILE A 22 1.95 2.01 -9.06
CA ILE A 22 1.03 2.27 -7.93
C ILE A 22 1.63 1.81 -6.60
N ILE A 23 2.41 0.73 -6.61
CA ILE A 23 3.12 0.24 -5.42
C ILE A 23 4.16 1.27 -4.99
N GLU A 24 5.00 1.70 -5.94
CA GLU A 24 6.06 2.69 -5.68
C GLU A 24 5.46 4.01 -5.20
N GLU A 25 4.41 4.49 -5.86
CA GLU A 25 3.67 5.68 -5.43
C GLU A 25 3.05 5.51 -4.04
N THR A 26 2.42 4.38 -3.75
CA THR A 26 1.83 4.15 -2.42
C THR A 26 2.91 4.17 -1.34
N VAL A 27 4.07 3.55 -1.60
CA VAL A 27 5.12 3.42 -0.59
C VAL A 27 5.92 4.70 -0.44
N PHE A 28 6.24 5.42 -1.51
CA PHE A 28 7.06 6.63 -1.48
C PHE A 28 6.27 7.92 -1.29
N ASN A 29 5.06 7.99 -1.85
CA ASN A 29 4.18 9.14 -1.77
C ASN A 29 2.76 8.73 -1.30
N PRO A 30 2.64 8.16 -0.08
CA PRO A 30 1.36 7.80 0.51
C PRO A 30 0.55 9.04 0.86
N ASP A 31 -0.78 8.95 0.75
CA ASP A 31 -1.65 9.99 1.29
C ASP A 31 -1.74 9.92 2.83
N GLN A 32 -1.47 8.73 3.40
CA GLN A 32 -1.42 8.54 4.84
C GLN A 32 -0.47 7.40 5.21
N ILE A 33 0.30 7.60 6.28
CA ILE A 33 1.11 6.56 6.93
C ILE A 33 0.48 6.28 8.30
N ILE A 34 0.30 5.00 8.62
CA ILE A 34 -0.19 4.53 9.93
C ILE A 34 0.91 3.68 10.57
N GLU A 35 1.26 3.99 11.81
CA GLU A 35 2.14 3.14 12.60
C GLU A 35 1.37 1.91 13.11
N GLU A 36 1.95 0.73 12.90
CA GLU A 36 1.44 -0.54 13.38
C GLU A 36 2.38 -1.15 14.42
N LYS A 37 1.95 -2.25 15.03
CA LYS A 37 2.75 -2.94 16.04
C LYS A 37 4.03 -3.54 15.41
N GLU A 38 5.03 -3.76 16.26
CA GLU A 38 6.28 -4.46 15.91
C GLU A 38 7.11 -3.76 14.80
N GLY A 39 7.11 -2.43 14.77
CA GLY A 39 7.90 -1.65 13.81
C GLY A 39 7.39 -1.74 12.36
N LYS A 40 6.17 -2.24 12.16
CA LYS A 40 5.50 -2.23 10.85
C LYS A 40 4.82 -0.88 10.65
N LYS A 41 4.85 -0.39 9.40
CA LYS A 41 4.14 0.81 8.97
C LYS A 41 3.18 0.43 7.84
N ILE A 42 2.05 1.12 7.77
CA ILE A 42 1.09 0.98 6.68
C ILE A 42 1.11 2.28 5.89
N ALA A 43 1.64 2.23 4.68
CA ALA A 43 1.45 3.29 3.70
C ALA A 43 0.13 3.02 2.97
N GLN A 44 -0.73 4.03 2.89
CA GLN A 44 -1.99 3.91 2.16
C GLN A 44 -2.26 5.11 1.26
N LYS A 45 -2.78 4.81 0.06
CA LYS A 45 -3.06 5.78 -0.99
C LYS A 45 -4.46 5.57 -1.54
N LYS A 46 -5.24 6.64 -1.61
CA LYS A 46 -6.55 6.67 -2.24
C LYS A 46 -6.35 6.66 -3.74
N ILE A 47 -7.09 5.80 -4.43
CA ILE A 47 -7.13 5.77 -5.88
C ILE A 47 -8.58 5.85 -6.32
N PHE A 48 -8.84 6.64 -7.35
CA PHE A 48 -10.13 6.66 -8.01
C PHE A 48 -10.09 5.70 -9.19
N ASP A 49 -10.99 4.72 -9.19
CA ASP A 49 -11.16 3.75 -10.27
C ASP A 49 -12.23 4.34 -11.21
N GLU A 50 -11.78 4.89 -12.35
CA GLU A 50 -12.65 5.61 -13.29
C GLU A 50 -13.71 4.70 -13.91
N GLU A 51 -13.35 3.45 -14.22
CA GLU A 51 -14.25 2.46 -14.80
C GLU A 51 -15.42 2.16 -13.84
N LYS A 52 -15.13 2.06 -12.54
CA LYS A 52 -16.14 1.76 -11.51
C LYS A 52 -16.73 3.02 -10.85
N LYS A 53 -16.27 4.21 -11.24
CA LYS A 53 -16.57 5.51 -10.60
C LYS A 53 -16.52 5.43 -9.08
N LYS A 54 -15.48 4.77 -8.53
CA LYS A 54 -15.40 4.46 -7.09
C LYS A 54 -14.01 4.66 -6.52
N ASN A 55 -13.96 5.19 -5.30
CA ASN A 55 -12.74 5.28 -4.52
C ASN A 55 -12.34 3.92 -3.96
N TYR A 56 -11.06 3.59 -4.12
CA TYR A 56 -10.39 2.48 -3.48
C TYR A 56 -9.22 2.99 -2.64
N LEU A 57 -8.76 2.13 -1.75
CA LEU A 57 -7.57 2.34 -0.94
C LEU A 57 -6.58 1.21 -1.26
N ILE A 58 -5.38 1.60 -1.68
CA ILE A 58 -4.24 0.69 -1.72
C ILE A 58 -3.56 0.77 -0.36
N ARG A 59 -3.32 -0.38 0.25
CA ARG A 59 -2.62 -0.49 1.54
C ARG A 59 -1.37 -1.34 1.34
N ALA A 60 -0.22 -0.77 1.64
CA ALA A 60 1.08 -1.41 1.64
C ALA A 60 1.60 -1.50 3.07
N ILE A 61 1.66 -2.72 3.61
CA ILE A 61 2.27 -2.99 4.91
C ILE A 61 3.75 -3.22 4.66
N PHE A 62 4.60 -2.40 5.29
CA PHE A 62 6.03 -2.46 5.09
C PHE A 62 6.79 -2.31 6.41
N LYS A 63 8.04 -2.77 6.40
CA LYS A 63 9.05 -2.44 7.41
C LYS A 63 10.10 -1.54 6.79
N GLU A 64 10.58 -0.59 7.58
CA GLU A 64 11.68 0.28 7.17
C GLU A 64 12.98 -0.29 7.74
N GLU A 65 13.91 -0.63 6.86
CA GLU A 65 15.19 -1.26 7.18
C GLU A 65 16.29 -0.49 6.46
N ASN A 66 17.04 0.33 7.20
CA ASN A 66 18.06 1.23 6.65
C ASN A 66 17.45 2.12 5.53
N ASP A 67 18.02 2.08 4.32
CA ASP A 67 17.54 2.83 3.15
C ASP A 67 16.49 2.04 2.32
N ARG A 68 15.85 1.02 2.90
CA ARG A 68 14.91 0.14 2.20
C ARG A 68 13.55 0.10 2.88
N ARG A 69 12.50 0.07 2.07
CA ARG A 69 11.13 -0.23 2.51
C ARG A 69 10.76 -1.62 2.01
N ILE A 70 10.69 -2.58 2.94
CA ILE A 70 10.37 -3.98 2.67
C ILE A 70 8.86 -4.16 2.78
N VAL A 71 8.19 -4.29 1.64
CA VAL A 71 6.75 -4.48 1.56
C VAL A 71 6.43 -5.95 1.80
N ILE A 72 5.68 -6.20 2.87
CA ILE A 72 5.28 -7.53 3.34
C ILE A 72 3.96 -7.94 2.70
N THR A 73 3.01 -7.00 2.61
CA THR A 73 1.65 -7.28 2.12
C THR A 73 1.15 -6.06 1.38
N LEU A 74 0.48 -6.29 0.25
CA LEU A 74 -0.14 -5.21 -0.51
C LEU A 74 -1.51 -5.65 -1.02
N TYR A 75 -2.51 -4.80 -0.81
CA TYR A 75 -3.86 -5.09 -1.30
C TYR A 75 -4.67 -3.84 -1.59
N LYS A 76 -5.63 -4.00 -2.52
CA LYS A 76 -6.67 -3.04 -2.83
C LYS A 76 -7.94 -3.36 -2.02
N THR A 77 -8.58 -2.34 -1.46
CA THR A 77 -9.88 -2.46 -0.79
C THR A 77 -10.78 -1.27 -1.10
N SER A 78 -12.09 -1.49 -1.21
CA SER A 78 -13.09 -0.43 -1.36
C SER A 78 -13.55 0.15 -0.01
N LYS A 79 -13.12 -0.46 1.11
CA LYS A 79 -13.51 -0.04 2.47
C LYS A 79 -12.67 1.13 2.97
N VAL A 80 -12.64 2.24 2.22
CA VAL A 80 -11.82 3.42 2.54
C VAL A 80 -12.11 3.91 3.97
N GLN A 81 -13.38 4.11 4.32
CA GLN A 81 -13.79 4.60 5.65
C GLN A 81 -13.36 3.70 6.82
N LYS A 82 -13.21 2.39 6.59
CA LYS A 82 -12.78 1.45 7.65
C LYS A 82 -11.30 1.65 8.03
N TYR A 83 -10.48 2.04 7.05
CA TYR A 83 -9.02 2.00 7.18
C TYR A 83 -8.38 3.39 7.14
N TRP A 84 -9.09 4.37 6.58
CA TRP A 84 -8.70 5.75 6.65
C TRP A 84 -8.82 6.23 8.09
N ARG A 85 -7.72 6.72 8.66
CA ARG A 85 -7.79 7.39 9.95
C ARG A 85 -8.02 8.86 9.68
N SER A 86 -9.27 9.30 9.78
CA SER A 86 -9.52 10.74 9.92
C SER A 86 -8.99 11.15 11.29
N GLU A 87 -8.27 12.27 11.35
CA GLU A 87 -8.05 12.99 12.61
C GLU A 87 -9.39 13.38 13.24
#